data_AF-A0A2D4YBS6-F1
#
_entry.id   AF-A0A2D4YBS6-F1
#
_cell.length_a   1.000
_cell.length_b   1.000
_cell.length_c   1.000
_cell.angle_alpha   90.00
_cell.angle_beta   90.00
_cell.angle_gamma   90.00
#
_symmetry.space_group_name_H-M   'P 1'
#
loop_
_entity.id
_entity.type
_entity.pdbx_description
1 polymer ?
#
loop_
_entity_poly.entity_id
_entity_poly.type
_entity_poly.pdbx_seq_one_letter_code
_entity_poly.pdbx_strand_id
1 'polypeptide(L)'
;MKTIHTNAKHTEWLSADEMHFESKKWLSELEFCKEEQWFFEDLIRSYTLQIIDNNHFDESKRLIDKLTKIVDQTQTLLNAVKKHEKKLSIMVDGIDQIEEETAYKNEHRNLTELVDEFRKRYRVLKAKFFKFIKAVMKESKQNYLLEKE
;
A
#
# COMPACT_ATOMS: atom_id res chain seq x y z
N MET A 1 12.86 -21.45 24.79
CA MET A 1 12.33 -20.40 23.88
C MET A 1 13.01 -20.56 22.55
N LYS A 2 12.27 -20.87 21.47
CA LYS A 2 12.84 -20.95 20.11
C LYS A 2 12.90 -19.54 19.54
N THR A 3 14.10 -19.02 19.34
CA THR A 3 14.34 -17.75 18.65
C THR A 3 13.97 -17.93 17.18
N ILE A 4 13.04 -17.11 16.71
CA ILE A 4 12.61 -17.05 15.31
C ILE A 4 13.73 -16.31 14.56
N HIS A 5 14.65 -17.07 13.95
CA HIS A 5 15.58 -16.53 12.96
C HIS A 5 14.82 -16.36 11.64
N THR A 6 14.21 -15.20 11.43
CA THR A 6 13.66 -14.84 10.12
C THR A 6 14.42 -13.64 9.54
N ASN A 7 15.04 -13.87 8.37
CA ASN A 7 15.47 -12.91 7.37
C ASN A 7 16.58 -11.89 7.64
N ALA A 8 17.27 -11.90 8.78
CA ALA A 8 18.37 -10.95 9.00
C ALA A 8 19.61 -11.19 8.09
N LYS A 9 19.85 -12.42 7.61
CA LYS A 9 21.07 -12.76 6.85
C LYS A 9 21.04 -12.36 5.37
N HIS A 10 19.88 -12.06 4.79
CA HIS A 10 19.78 -11.80 3.35
C HIS A 10 20.08 -10.34 2.97
N THR A 11 20.04 -9.43 3.95
CA THR A 11 20.24 -7.98 3.76
C THR A 11 21.70 -7.54 3.85
N GLU A 12 22.59 -8.35 4.42
CA GLU A 12 24.03 -8.04 4.52
C GLU A 12 24.76 -8.07 3.16
N TRP A 13 24.13 -8.61 2.10
CA TRP A 13 24.77 -8.89 0.80
C TRP A 13 24.03 -8.32 -0.42
N LEU A 14 23.10 -7.39 -0.24
CA LEU A 14 22.45 -6.76 -1.40
C LEU A 14 23.43 -5.83 -2.13
N SER A 15 23.65 -6.11 -3.40
CA SER A 15 24.38 -5.24 -4.31
C SER A 15 23.58 -3.96 -4.61
N ALA A 16 24.27 -2.92 -5.09
CA ALA A 16 23.61 -1.68 -5.52
C ALA A 16 22.53 -1.94 -6.58
N ASP A 17 22.79 -2.88 -7.51
CA ASP A 17 21.86 -3.27 -8.56
C ASP A 17 20.61 -3.95 -8.01
N GLU A 18 20.75 -4.83 -7.01
CA GLU A 18 19.61 -5.46 -6.35
C GLU A 18 18.77 -4.42 -5.59
N MET A 19 19.42 -3.52 -4.85
CA MET A 19 18.71 -2.43 -4.13
C MET A 19 18.00 -1.48 -5.09
N HIS A 20 18.59 -1.21 -6.26
CA HIS A 20 17.97 -0.45 -7.33
C HIS A 20 16.71 -1.15 -7.85
N PHE A 21 16.84 -2.43 -8.20
CA PHE A 21 15.75 -3.22 -8.73
C PHE A 21 14.59 -3.33 -7.73
N GLU A 22 14.89 -3.56 -6.45
CA GLU A 22 13.87 -3.58 -5.39
C GLU A 22 13.19 -2.22 -5.22
N SER A 23 13.96 -1.12 -5.23
CA SER A 23 13.41 0.23 -5.15
C SER A 23 12.48 0.53 -6.33
N LYS A 24 12.86 0.17 -7.56
CA LYS A 24 12.00 0.31 -8.75
C LYS A 24 10.72 -0.50 -8.63
N LYS A 25 10.81 -1.74 -8.12
CA LYS A 25 9.65 -2.59 -7.88
C LYS A 25 8.70 -1.96 -6.86
N TRP A 26 9.22 -1.46 -5.74
CA TRP A 26 8.41 -0.77 -4.74
C TRP A 26 7.71 0.46 -5.31
N LEU A 27 8.42 1.27 -6.11
CA LEU A 27 7.82 2.44 -6.77
C LEU A 27 6.67 2.05 -7.69
N SER A 28 6.87 1.06 -8.56
CA SER A 28 5.83 0.60 -9.48
C SER A 28 4.60 0.08 -8.73
N GLU A 29 4.80 -0.71 -7.68
CA GLU A 29 3.70 -1.22 -6.88
C GLU A 29 2.95 -0.13 -6.12
N LEU A 30 3.66 0.85 -5.54
CA LEU A 30 3.04 1.97 -4.81
C LEU A 30 2.29 2.90 -5.75
N GLU A 31 2.79 3.13 -6.96
CA GLU A 31 2.08 3.89 -8.00
C GLU A 31 0.82 3.14 -8.43
N PHE A 32 0.88 1.83 -8.64
CA PHE A 32 -0.31 1.03 -8.91
C PHE A 32 -1.34 1.08 -7.76
N CYS A 33 -0.89 1.02 -6.50
CA CYS A 33 -1.78 1.16 -5.35
C CYS A 33 -2.50 2.51 -5.32
N LYS A 34 -1.85 3.58 -5.79
CA LYS A 34 -2.47 4.91 -5.88
C LYS A 34 -3.60 4.96 -6.90
N GLU A 35 -3.39 4.39 -8.08
CA GLU A 35 -4.44 4.27 -9.11
C GLU A 35 -5.61 3.41 -8.60
N GLU A 36 -5.31 2.30 -7.92
CA GLU A 36 -6.33 1.44 -7.31
C GLU A 36 -7.13 2.17 -6.21
N GLN A 37 -6.50 3.04 -5.43
CA GLN A 37 -7.18 3.87 -4.43
C GLN A 37 -8.14 4.88 -5.07
N TRP A 38 -7.74 5.54 -6.15
CA TRP A 38 -8.64 6.42 -6.91
C TRP A 38 -9.84 5.65 -7.45
N PHE A 39 -9.62 4.45 -7.99
CA PHE A 39 -10.71 3.58 -8.41
C PHE A 39 -11.68 3.25 -7.25
N PHE A 40 -11.17 3.01 -6.04
CA PHE A 40 -12.04 2.77 -4.87
C PHE A 40 -12.86 3.98 -4.45
N GLU A 41 -12.28 5.18 -4.51
CA GLU A 41 -13.00 6.43 -4.25
C GLU A 41 -14.14 6.64 -5.26
N ASP A 42 -13.86 6.43 -6.55
CA ASP A 42 -14.87 6.51 -7.61
C ASP A 42 -15.97 5.46 -7.44
N LEU A 43 -15.61 4.26 -6.98
CA LEU A 43 -16.58 3.21 -6.72
C LEU A 43 -17.51 3.56 -5.56
N ILE A 44 -16.97 4.09 -4.45
CA ILE A 44 -17.81 4.59 -3.34
C ILE A 44 -18.74 5.69 -3.84
N ARG A 45 -18.20 6.66 -4.60
CA ARG A 45 -18.97 7.77 -5.17
C ARG A 45 -20.14 7.26 -6.01
N SER A 46 -19.89 6.26 -6.85
CA SER A 46 -20.89 5.66 -7.75
C SER A 46 -22.02 4.95 -7.00
N TYR A 47 -21.76 4.44 -5.79
CA TYR A 47 -22.75 3.72 -4.97
C TYR A 47 -23.25 4.52 -3.76
N THR A 48 -23.00 5.84 -3.72
CA THR A 48 -23.30 6.69 -2.55
C THR A 48 -24.78 6.61 -2.14
N LEU A 49 -25.71 6.65 -3.11
CA LEU A 49 -27.14 6.62 -2.81
C LEU A 49 -27.54 5.30 -2.14
N GLN A 50 -27.11 4.16 -2.70
CA GLN A 50 -27.44 2.85 -2.18
C GLN A 50 -26.83 2.60 -0.78
N ILE A 51 -25.67 3.21 -0.51
CA ILE A 51 -25.04 3.17 0.81
C ILE A 51 -25.88 3.92 1.86
N ILE A 52 -26.45 5.08 1.48
CA ILE A 52 -27.28 5.91 2.37
C ILE A 52 -28.62 5.22 2.63
N ASP A 53 -29.25 4.69 1.58
CA ASP A 53 -30.61 4.12 1.65
C ASP A 53 -30.67 2.84 2.51
N ASN A 54 -29.60 2.05 2.54
CA ASN A 54 -29.57 0.75 3.22
C ASN A 54 -28.92 0.79 4.63
N ASN A 55 -28.83 1.96 5.26
CA ASN A 55 -28.23 2.13 6.59
C ASN A 55 -26.77 1.65 6.71
N HIS A 56 -26.04 1.62 5.59
CA HIS A 56 -24.60 1.29 5.53
C HIS A 56 -23.70 2.50 5.78
N PHE A 57 -24.28 3.64 6.13
CA PHE A 57 -23.57 4.92 6.26
C PHE A 57 -22.40 4.85 7.24
N ASP A 58 -22.60 4.30 8.45
CA ASP A 58 -21.56 4.20 9.47
C ASP A 58 -20.39 3.28 9.06
N GLU A 59 -20.69 2.16 8.40
CA GLU A 59 -19.65 1.26 7.89
C GLU A 59 -18.88 1.92 6.75
N SER A 60 -19.59 2.59 5.83
CA SER A 60 -18.98 3.31 4.70
C SER A 60 -18.05 4.41 5.18
N LYS A 61 -18.45 5.20 6.18
CA LYS A 61 -17.65 6.27 6.76
C LYS A 61 -16.36 5.73 7.36
N ARG A 62 -16.44 4.65 8.15
CA ARG A 62 -15.26 3.98 8.73
C ARG A 62 -14.33 3.42 7.65
N LEU A 63 -14.87 3.00 6.52
CA LEU A 63 -14.09 2.48 5.39
C LEU A 63 -13.39 3.61 4.64
N ILE A 64 -14.08 4.73 4.39
CA ILE A 64 -13.53 5.95 3.80
C ILE A 64 -12.40 6.50 4.67
N ASP A 65 -12.61 6.63 5.99
CA ASP A 65 -11.58 7.11 6.92
C ASP A 65 -10.30 6.26 6.87
N LYS A 66 -10.45 4.94 6.68
CA LYS A 66 -9.31 4.02 6.53
C LYS A 66 -8.65 4.14 5.17
N LEU A 67 -9.44 4.35 4.10
CA LEU A 67 -8.94 4.55 2.75
C LEU A 67 -8.09 5.82 2.68
N THR A 68 -8.59 6.95 3.18
CA THR A 68 -7.85 8.22 3.23
C THR A 68 -6.52 8.08 3.97
N LYS A 69 -6.52 7.41 5.14
CA LYS A 69 -5.27 7.14 5.88
C LYS A 69 -4.26 6.32 5.07
N ILE A 70 -4.74 5.32 4.32
CA ILE A 70 -3.86 4.50 3.48
C ILE A 70 -3.37 5.27 2.25
N VAL A 71 -4.17 6.17 1.68
CA VAL A 71 -3.74 7.07 0.59
C VAL A 71 -2.57 7.93 1.06
N ASP A 72 -2.69 8.55 2.23
CA ASP A 72 -1.61 9.35 2.82
C ASP A 72 -0.36 8.52 3.05
N GLN A 73 -0.50 7.31 3.64
CA GLN A 73 0.61 6.39 3.84
C GLN A 73 1.30 5.97 2.54
N THR A 74 0.52 5.73 1.48
CA THR A 74 1.03 5.37 0.15
C THR A 74 1.88 6.51 -0.40
N GLN A 75 1.39 7.75 -0.30
CA GLN A 75 2.12 8.91 -0.78
C GLN A 75 3.39 9.19 0.04
N THR A 76 3.34 9.03 1.36
CA THR A 76 4.54 9.14 2.23
C THR A 76 5.58 8.09 1.86
N LEU A 77 5.17 6.83 1.73
CA LEU A 77 6.09 5.73 1.41
C LEU A 77 6.67 5.87 0.00
N LEU A 78 5.85 6.28 -0.98
CA LEU A 78 6.31 6.56 -2.34
C LEU A 78 7.39 7.64 -2.35
N ASN A 79 7.20 8.73 -1.60
CA ASN A 79 8.18 9.81 -1.49
C ASN A 79 9.47 9.34 -0.80
N ALA A 80 9.35 8.51 0.24
CA ALA A 80 10.50 7.93 0.94
C ALA A 80 11.33 7.06 0.01
N VAL A 81 10.69 6.15 -0.75
CA VAL A 81 11.38 5.30 -1.73
C VAL A 81 11.99 6.14 -2.85
N LYS A 82 11.31 7.18 -3.36
CA LYS A 82 11.87 8.09 -4.38
C LYS A 82 13.12 8.82 -3.88
N LYS A 83 13.14 9.22 -2.60
CA LYS A 83 14.32 9.85 -1.98
C LYS A 83 15.45 8.86 -1.80
N HIS A 84 15.16 7.65 -1.34
CA HIS A 84 16.12 6.56 -1.17
C HIS A 84 16.78 6.18 -2.50
N GLU A 85 15.99 5.98 -3.53
CA GLU A 85 16.45 5.68 -4.89
C GLU A 85 17.41 6.75 -5.43
N LYS A 86 17.14 8.04 -5.17
CA LYS A 86 18.03 9.14 -5.58
C LYS A 86 19.39 9.12 -4.86
N LYS A 87 19.45 8.58 -3.65
CA LYS A 87 20.69 8.46 -2.87
C LYS A 87 21.53 7.24 -3.28
N LEU A 88 21.02 6.37 -4.17
CA LEU A 88 21.73 5.17 -4.62
C LEU A 88 23.12 5.48 -5.19
N SER A 89 23.35 6.69 -5.69
CA SER A 89 24.66 7.13 -6.20
C SER A 89 25.80 6.90 -5.20
N ILE A 90 25.54 7.01 -3.89
CA ILE A 90 26.51 6.77 -2.82
C ILE A 90 27.10 5.34 -2.89
N MET A 91 26.33 4.38 -3.42
CA MET A 91 26.75 2.98 -3.55
C MET A 91 27.54 2.70 -4.85
N VAL A 92 27.60 3.64 -5.80
CA VAL A 92 28.12 3.42 -7.17
C VAL A 92 29.06 4.53 -7.67
N ASP A 93 29.38 5.53 -6.84
CA ASP A 93 30.23 6.66 -7.22
C ASP A 93 31.74 6.31 -7.25
N GLY A 94 32.10 5.11 -6.78
CA GLY A 94 33.48 4.62 -6.74
C GLY A 94 34.33 5.23 -5.62
N ILE A 95 33.72 5.92 -4.66
CA ILE A 95 34.37 6.52 -3.49
C ILE A 95 34.03 5.65 -2.27
N ASP A 96 35.05 5.16 -1.57
CA ASP A 96 34.87 4.35 -0.36
C ASP A 96 34.35 5.20 0.82
N GLN A 97 33.04 5.12 1.07
CA GLN A 97 32.29 5.90 2.05
C GLN A 97 31.57 4.95 3.02
N ILE A 98 32.34 4.20 3.80
CA ILE A 98 31.86 3.08 4.63
C ILE A 98 30.67 3.46 5.53
N GLU A 99 30.69 4.64 6.16
CA GLU A 99 29.62 5.08 7.06
C GLU A 99 28.32 5.39 6.31
N GLU A 100 28.41 6.13 5.20
CA GLU A 100 27.28 6.53 4.37
C GLU A 100 26.66 5.32 3.64
N GLU A 101 27.49 4.42 3.10
CA GLU A 101 27.04 3.18 2.48
C GLU A 101 26.31 2.28 3.49
N THR A 102 26.84 2.18 4.71
CA THR A 102 26.21 1.41 5.80
C THR A 102 24.86 2.04 6.18
N ALA A 103 24.80 3.37 6.28
CA ALA A 103 23.56 4.09 6.54
C ALA A 103 22.53 3.85 5.43
N TYR A 104 22.96 3.85 4.16
CA TYR A 104 22.10 3.57 3.01
C TYR A 104 21.50 2.15 3.06
N LYS A 105 22.33 1.14 3.33
CA LYS A 105 21.86 -0.27 3.47
C LYS A 105 20.86 -0.42 4.61
N ASN A 106 21.08 0.27 5.73
CA ASN A 106 20.14 0.29 6.85
C ASN A 106 18.82 0.97 6.49
N GLU A 107 18.86 2.10 5.78
CA GLU A 107 17.66 2.78 5.26
C GLU A 107 16.88 1.85 4.31
N HIS A 108 17.57 1.15 3.41
CA HIS A 108 16.96 0.20 2.48
C HIS A 108 16.25 -0.96 3.19
N ARG A 109 16.88 -1.53 4.22
CA ARG A 109 16.26 -2.58 5.04
C ARG A 109 15.01 -2.06 5.76
N ASN A 110 15.07 -0.87 6.34
CA ASN A 110 13.91 -0.28 6.99
C ASN A 110 12.75 -0.05 5.99
N LEU A 111 13.06 0.43 4.78
CA LEU A 111 12.07 0.58 3.71
C LEU A 111 11.47 -0.77 3.30
N THR A 112 12.26 -1.83 3.24
CA THR A 112 11.77 -3.19 2.98
C THR A 112 10.70 -3.59 3.98
N GLU A 113 10.99 -3.43 5.28
CA GLU A 113 10.07 -3.76 6.37
C GLU A 113 8.78 -2.90 6.29
N LEU A 114 8.92 -1.59 6.03
CA LEU A 114 7.79 -0.66 5.90
C LEU A 114 6.90 -0.98 4.69
N VAL A 115 7.49 -1.26 3.52
CA VAL A 115 6.74 -1.61 2.31
C VAL A 115 5.99 -2.93 2.52
N ASP A 116 6.62 -3.92 3.14
CA ASP A 116 5.97 -5.21 3.43
C ASP A 116 4.83 -5.10 4.43
N GLU A 117 4.99 -4.29 5.48
CA GLU A 117 3.90 -4.04 6.42
C GLU A 117 2.74 -3.30 5.73
N PHE A 118 3.06 -2.26 4.94
CA PHE A 118 2.08 -1.53 4.15
C PHE A 118 1.29 -2.48 3.22
N ARG A 119 1.97 -3.35 2.46
CA ARG A 119 1.34 -4.34 1.56
C ARG A 119 0.33 -5.22 2.30
N LYS A 120 0.69 -5.72 3.49
CA LYS A 120 -0.19 -6.56 4.31
C LYS A 120 -1.44 -5.79 4.75
N ARG A 121 -1.25 -4.57 5.29
CA ARG A 121 -2.36 -3.72 5.74
C ARG A 121 -3.28 -3.35 4.59
N TYR A 122 -2.71 -2.96 3.45
CA TYR A 122 -3.47 -2.59 2.27
C TYR A 122 -4.29 -3.77 1.76
N ARG A 123 -3.70 -4.96 1.62
CA ARG A 123 -4.43 -6.17 1.21
C ARG A 123 -5.65 -6.48 2.09
N VAL A 124 -5.52 -6.33 3.40
CA VAL A 124 -6.64 -6.53 4.34
C VAL A 124 -7.73 -5.47 4.13
N LEU A 125 -7.35 -4.20 3.94
CA LEU A 125 -8.30 -3.13 3.64
C LEU A 125 -9.04 -3.42 2.33
N LYS A 126 -8.32 -3.79 1.27
CA LYS A 126 -8.90 -4.14 -0.04
C LYS A 126 -9.94 -5.24 0.06
N ALA A 127 -9.61 -6.33 0.78
CA ALA A 127 -10.55 -7.42 0.96
C ALA A 127 -11.84 -6.99 1.68
N LYS A 128 -11.74 -6.09 2.69
CA LYS A 128 -12.90 -5.53 3.37
C LYS A 128 -13.70 -4.62 2.44
N PHE A 129 -13.02 -3.77 1.67
CA PHE A 129 -13.62 -2.87 0.70
C PHE A 129 -14.44 -3.62 -0.35
N PHE A 130 -13.87 -4.64 -1.00
CA PHE A 130 -14.59 -5.42 -2.00
C PHE A 130 -15.79 -6.16 -1.42
N LYS A 131 -15.69 -6.67 -0.19
CA LYS A 131 -16.83 -7.31 0.49
C LYS A 131 -17.96 -6.31 0.74
N PHE A 132 -17.63 -5.12 1.23
CA PHE A 132 -18.59 -4.05 1.48
C PHE A 132 -19.31 -3.64 0.20
N ILE A 133 -18.57 -3.27 -0.85
CA ILE A 133 -19.17 -2.86 -2.12
C ILE A 133 -20.03 -3.98 -2.73
N LYS A 134 -19.57 -5.23 -2.64
CA LYS A 134 -20.37 -6.37 -3.13
C LYS A 134 -21.70 -6.52 -2.37
N ALA A 135 -21.73 -6.26 -1.07
CA ALA A 135 -22.96 -6.28 -0.28
C ALA A 135 -23.92 -5.18 -0.73
N VAL A 136 -23.43 -3.94 -0.83
CA VAL A 136 -24.19 -2.78 -1.33
C VAL A 136 -24.78 -3.07 -2.72
N MET A 137 -23.96 -3.58 -3.65
CA MET A 137 -24.39 -3.93 -5.01
C MET A 137 -25.43 -5.06 -5.06
N LYS A 138 -25.41 -5.98 -4.08
CA LYS A 138 -26.37 -7.09 -4.03
C LYS A 138 -27.73 -6.59 -3.56
N GLU A 139 -27.75 -5.79 -2.50
CA GLU A 139 -28.98 -5.21 -1.97
C GLU A 139 -29.62 -4.25 -2.96
N SER A 140 -28.82 -3.42 -3.65
CA SER A 140 -29.34 -2.53 -4.68
C SER A 140 -30.04 -3.28 -5.81
N LYS A 141 -29.50 -4.44 -6.22
CA LYS A 141 -30.14 -5.31 -7.22
C LYS A 141 -31.42 -5.95 -6.70
N GLN A 142 -31.44 -6.36 -5.43
CA GLN A 142 -32.63 -6.96 -4.82
C GLN A 142 -33.77 -5.95 -4.73
N ASN A 143 -33.50 -4.71 -4.28
CA ASN A 143 -34.50 -3.66 -4.19
C ASN A 143 -35.09 -3.31 -5.57
N TYR A 144 -34.24 -3.20 -6.60
CA TYR A 144 -34.70 -2.95 -7.97
C TYR A 144 -35.63 -4.05 -8.53
N LEU A 145 -35.41 -5.32 -8.15
CA LEU A 145 -36.26 -6.42 -8.57
C LEU A 145 -37.62 -6.38 -7.87
N LEU A 146 -37.64 -6.02 -6.59
CA LEU A 146 -38.88 -5.92 -5.79
C LEU A 146 -39.74 -4.70 -6.18
N GLU A 147 -39.15 -3.61 -6.64
CA GLU A 147 -39.89 -2.44 -7.16
C GLU A 147 -40.57 -2.68 -8.51
N LYS A 148 -40.24 -3.78 -9.19
CA LYS A 148 -40.78 -4.13 -10.51
C LYS A 148 -41.91 -5.16 -10.48
N GLU A 149 -42.24 -5.70 -9.32
CA GLU A 149 -43.39 -6.60 -9.07
C GLU A 149 -44.59 -5.80 -8.54
#